data_AF-A0A968DTH4-F1
#
_entry.id   AF-A0A968DTH4-F1
#
_cell.length_a   1.000
_cell.length_b   1.000
_cell.length_c   1.000
_cell.angle_alpha   90.00
_cell.angle_beta   90.00
_cell.angle_gamma   90.00
#
_symmetry.space_group_name_H-M   'P 1'
#
loop_
_entity.id
_entity.type
_entity.pdbx_description
1 polymer ?
#
loop_
_entity_poly.entity_id
_entity_poly.type
_entity_poly.pdbx_seq_one_letter_code
_entity_poly.pdbx_strand_id
1 'polypeptide(L)'
;MSFSSLMITGEPVSSALIWFVALTVLLYIARTPAHQAISSICRVMHTALRLSARSVANAERRLSIRNREVLLGQGREAAERIIEREIERMDATVRRDLAEYPSLHRKISEVLAAVEAEYKESAEVPPSPLSWTKAVEAVAKIPAKSDPMVIDILEEINKSMQKAHEKALIEYRKASATRHSLLKGLMPHWRGVQRKLEEVDKHVTSLLERSQIIGQHINEYRDVLNQTDRAVRILSSSALSQFFVSAFVLAVAVGGAAINFTLIARPMAEMVGGQYLTAGFKTADIAALVIILVEISMGLFLMESLRITRLFPVIGALKDAARIRMVWITFGLLFALASVEAGLAFMREMLLEDELATSALLRGDDVGATVAEFAWITTAAQMGMGFILPFALVFVAIPLETFVHSTRTVLGLLGSVVLRSLAYVLRLLGNVFLQLGSMLRGFYDLLAFVPLWIEHIVRSRSNNGRKHKAATTGDSDLDDLMREDVAGGTVAMRESY
;
A
#
# COMPACT_ATOMS: atom_id res chain seq x y z
N MET A 1 -39.07 54.59 19.55
CA MET A 1 -40.09 55.00 20.54
C MET A 1 -39.44 55.97 21.50
N SER A 2 -39.94 57.20 21.61
CA SER A 2 -39.32 58.25 22.44
C SER A 2 -39.52 57.96 23.93
N PHE A 3 -38.49 58.25 24.73
CA PHE A 3 -38.47 58.12 26.20
C PHE A 3 -39.63 58.84 26.91
N SER A 4 -40.30 59.78 26.24
CA SER A 4 -41.48 60.49 26.75
C SER A 4 -42.74 59.62 26.89
N SER A 5 -42.81 58.48 26.22
CA SER A 5 -43.98 57.57 26.27
C SER A 5 -43.97 56.57 27.43
N LEU A 6 -42.89 56.51 28.21
CA LEU A 6 -42.70 55.63 29.38
C LEU A 6 -42.75 56.38 30.72
N MET A 7 -43.04 57.69 30.70
CA MET A 7 -43.06 58.55 31.89
C MET A 7 -44.46 58.55 32.53
N ILE A 8 -44.62 57.83 33.66
CA ILE A 8 -45.86 57.78 34.46
C ILE A 8 -45.99 59.02 35.37
N THR A 9 -44.87 59.70 35.65
CA THR A 9 -44.75 60.88 36.52
C THR A 9 -43.79 61.92 35.91
N GLY A 10 -43.88 63.19 36.34
CA GLY A 10 -43.07 64.30 35.80
C GLY A 10 -41.58 64.27 36.15
N GLU A 11 -41.15 63.40 37.06
CA GLU A 11 -39.77 63.22 37.51
C GLU A 11 -39.20 61.89 36.95
N PRO A 12 -38.16 61.90 36.09
CA PRO A 12 -37.67 60.73 35.37
C PRO A 12 -37.21 59.59 36.28
N VAL A 13 -36.67 59.92 37.45
CA VAL A 13 -36.21 58.94 38.45
C VAL A 13 -37.37 58.17 39.06
N SER A 14 -38.50 58.83 39.32
CA SER A 14 -39.67 58.20 39.94
C SER A 14 -40.41 57.25 38.98
N SER A 15 -40.53 57.62 37.70
CA SER A 15 -41.10 56.74 36.69
C SER A 15 -40.23 55.49 36.46
N ALA A 16 -38.91 55.66 36.44
CA ALA A 16 -37.97 54.53 36.34
C ALA A 16 -38.11 53.56 37.52
N LEU A 17 -38.33 54.08 38.73
CA LEU A 17 -38.49 53.27 39.94
C LEU A 17 -39.82 52.50 39.96
N ILE A 18 -40.92 53.13 39.49
CA ILE A 18 -42.22 52.46 39.32
C ILE A 18 -42.13 51.34 38.29
N TRP A 19 -41.51 51.60 37.13
CA TRP A 19 -41.29 50.58 36.11
C TRP A 19 -40.39 49.45 36.60
N PHE A 20 -39.35 49.75 37.38
CA PHE A 20 -38.48 48.76 37.98
C PHE A 20 -39.26 47.83 38.94
N VAL A 21 -40.10 48.39 39.82
CA VAL A 21 -40.95 47.60 40.73
C VAL A 21 -41.98 46.78 39.95
N ALA A 22 -42.67 47.38 38.97
CA ALA A 22 -43.65 46.69 38.14
C ALA A 22 -43.03 45.52 37.35
N LEU A 23 -41.85 45.74 36.75
CA LEU A 23 -41.08 44.71 36.05
C LEU A 23 -40.67 43.58 37.01
N THR A 24 -40.25 43.92 38.22
CA THR A 24 -39.81 42.93 39.23
C THR A 24 -40.98 42.07 39.73
N VAL A 25 -42.16 42.67 39.94
CA VAL A 25 -43.40 41.94 40.30
C VAL A 25 -43.85 41.03 39.16
N LEU A 26 -43.79 41.52 37.91
CA LEU A 26 -44.13 40.74 36.72
C LEU A 26 -43.19 39.54 36.54
N LEU A 27 -41.88 39.74 36.74
CA LEU A 27 -40.88 38.66 36.74
C LEU A 27 -41.14 37.63 37.86
N TYR A 28 -41.57 38.08 39.04
CA TYR A 28 -41.88 37.18 40.15
C TYR A 28 -43.11 36.30 39.86
N ILE A 29 -44.18 36.86 39.31
CA ILE A 29 -45.39 36.09 38.93
C ILE A 29 -45.06 35.09 37.79
N ALA A 30 -44.23 35.50 36.84
CA ALA A 30 -43.81 34.66 35.72
C ALA A 30 -42.77 33.59 36.09
N ARG A 31 -42.31 33.51 37.34
CA ARG A 31 -41.21 32.63 37.76
C ARG A 31 -41.47 31.15 37.49
N THR A 32 -42.61 30.64 37.93
CA THR A 32 -42.96 29.22 37.74
C THR A 32 -43.10 28.83 36.27
N PRO A 33 -43.83 29.58 35.40
CA PRO A 33 -43.86 29.26 33.98
C PRO A 33 -42.51 29.47 33.30
N ALA A 34 -41.70 30.46 33.70
CA ALA A 34 -40.36 30.67 33.16
C ALA A 34 -39.40 29.52 33.50
N HIS A 35 -39.37 29.07 34.75
CA HIS A 35 -38.57 27.91 35.16
C HIS A 35 -38.99 26.64 34.44
N GLN A 36 -40.30 26.42 34.28
CA GLN A 36 -40.84 25.29 33.54
C GLN A 36 -40.44 25.37 32.06
N ALA A 37 -40.59 26.53 31.41
CA ALA A 37 -40.20 26.74 30.02
C ALA A 37 -38.70 26.54 29.79
N ILE A 38 -37.83 27.11 30.63
CA ILE A 38 -36.38 26.92 30.54
C ILE A 38 -36.04 25.43 30.68
N SER A 39 -36.61 24.77 31.71
CA SER A 39 -36.34 23.36 31.95
C SER A 39 -36.90 22.43 30.87
N SER A 40 -38.05 22.74 30.26
CA SER A 40 -38.64 21.94 29.19
C SER A 40 -37.82 22.08 27.91
N ILE A 41 -37.45 23.31 27.52
CA ILE A 41 -36.62 23.59 26.34
C ILE A 41 -35.26 22.91 26.49
N CYS A 42 -34.58 23.08 27.62
CA CYS A 42 -33.29 22.42 27.88
C CYS A 42 -33.40 20.89 27.85
N ARG A 43 -34.48 20.31 28.39
CA ARG A 43 -34.72 18.85 28.33
C ARG A 43 -35.00 18.34 26.92
N VAL A 44 -35.78 19.09 26.13
CA VAL A 44 -36.05 18.76 24.72
C VAL A 44 -34.76 18.82 23.92
N MET A 45 -33.96 19.89 24.08
CA MET A 45 -32.66 20.03 23.41
C MET A 45 -31.69 18.91 23.80
N HIS A 46 -31.55 18.60 25.09
CA HIS A 46 -30.73 17.47 25.54
C HIS A 46 -31.19 16.14 24.93
N THR A 47 -32.50 15.90 24.88
CA THR A 47 -33.06 14.65 24.34
C THR A 47 -32.85 14.55 22.83
N ALA A 48 -33.07 15.65 22.10
CA ALA A 48 -32.82 15.72 20.67
C ALA A 48 -31.34 15.45 20.34
N LEU A 49 -30.42 16.10 21.05
CA LEU A 49 -28.98 15.88 20.86
C LEU A 49 -28.55 14.46 21.21
N ARG A 50 -29.14 13.84 22.23
CA ARG A 50 -28.86 12.45 22.61
C ARG A 50 -29.40 11.44 21.59
N LEU A 51 -30.56 11.72 20.99
CA LEU A 51 -31.11 10.93 19.88
C LEU A 51 -30.23 11.05 18.63
N SER A 52 -29.82 12.27 18.26
CA SER A 52 -28.89 12.51 17.16
C SER A 52 -27.53 11.84 17.40
N ALA A 53 -27.00 11.87 18.62
CA ALA A 53 -25.76 11.17 18.93
C ALA A 53 -25.88 9.64 18.76
N ARG A 54 -27.05 9.06 19.07
CA ARG A 54 -27.31 7.63 18.85
C ARG A 54 -27.43 7.31 17.36
N SER A 55 -28.10 8.15 16.57
CA SER A 55 -28.22 7.94 15.13
C SER A 55 -26.86 8.03 14.43
N VAL A 56 -26.04 9.03 14.78
CA VAL A 56 -24.68 9.19 14.26
C VAL A 56 -23.79 8.02 14.68
N ALA A 57 -23.87 7.55 15.93
CA ALA A 57 -23.12 6.37 16.38
C ALA A 57 -23.53 5.09 15.63
N ASN A 58 -24.81 4.94 15.28
CA ASN A 58 -25.26 3.82 14.46
C ASN A 58 -24.77 3.94 13.01
N ALA A 59 -24.72 5.15 12.45
CA ALA A 59 -24.15 5.39 11.13
C ALA A 59 -22.64 5.07 11.09
N GLU A 60 -21.90 5.43 12.14
CA GLU A 60 -20.49 5.08 12.31
C GLU A 60 -20.27 3.57 12.31
N ARG A 61 -21.06 2.82 13.08
CA ARG A 61 -20.99 1.34 13.11
C ARG A 61 -21.25 0.72 11.73
N ARG A 62 -22.28 1.21 11.02
CA ARG A 62 -22.59 0.75 9.66
C ARG A 62 -21.45 1.04 8.69
N LEU A 63 -20.84 2.23 8.78
CA LEU A 63 -19.70 2.61 7.95
C LEU A 63 -18.48 1.75 8.27
N SER A 64 -18.20 1.48 9.55
CA SER A 64 -17.10 0.63 9.98
C SER A 64 -17.22 -0.81 9.44
N ILE A 65 -18.42 -1.40 9.50
CA ILE A 65 -18.70 -2.72 8.94
C ILE A 65 -18.47 -2.73 7.43
N ARG A 66 -19.06 -1.78 6.69
CA ARG A 66 -18.85 -1.67 5.24
C ARG A 66 -17.39 -1.46 4.87
N ASN A 67 -16.66 -0.64 5.63
CA ASN A 67 -15.25 -0.39 5.37
C ASN A 67 -14.42 -1.67 5.57
N ARG A 68 -14.72 -2.46 6.61
CA ARG A 68 -14.12 -3.78 6.83
C ARG A 68 -14.41 -4.74 5.68
N GLU A 69 -15.66 -4.83 5.25
CA GLU A 69 -16.08 -5.69 4.12
C GLU A 69 -15.36 -5.31 2.82
N VAL A 70 -15.31 -4.02 2.48
CA VAL A 70 -14.64 -3.53 1.28
C VAL A 70 -13.13 -3.78 1.34
N LEU A 71 -12.50 -3.51 2.48
CA LEU A 71 -11.06 -3.72 2.66
C LEU A 71 -10.67 -5.20 2.54
N LEU A 72 -11.45 -6.09 3.16
CA LEU A 72 -11.24 -7.54 3.05
C LEU A 72 -11.53 -8.05 1.64
N GLY A 73 -12.57 -7.52 0.97
CA GLY A 73 -12.88 -7.84 -0.42
C GLY A 73 -11.73 -7.47 -1.36
N GLN A 74 -11.19 -6.26 -1.25
CA GLN A 74 -10.04 -5.81 -2.03
C GLN A 74 -8.78 -6.63 -1.71
N GLY A 75 -8.52 -6.91 -0.44
CA GLY A 75 -7.39 -7.74 -0.01
C GLY A 75 -7.50 -9.17 -0.55
N ARG A 76 -8.70 -9.72 -0.58
CA ARG A 76 -8.99 -11.05 -1.10
C ARG A 76 -8.70 -11.11 -2.60
N GLU A 77 -9.24 -10.20 -3.40
CA GLU A 77 -8.99 -10.17 -4.84
C GLU A 77 -7.52 -9.96 -5.19
N ALA A 78 -6.80 -9.15 -4.40
CA ALA A 78 -5.37 -8.92 -4.60
C ALA A 78 -4.56 -10.19 -4.29
N ALA A 79 -4.84 -10.85 -3.18
CA ALA A 79 -4.21 -12.10 -2.79
C ALA A 79 -4.50 -13.25 -3.77
N GLU A 80 -5.75 -13.40 -4.23
CA GLU A 80 -6.15 -14.38 -5.25
C GLU A 80 -5.34 -14.18 -6.53
N ARG A 81 -5.22 -12.93 -7.01
CA ARG A 81 -4.44 -12.63 -8.21
C ARG A 81 -2.95 -12.92 -8.06
N ILE A 82 -2.37 -12.67 -6.88
CA ILE A 82 -0.95 -12.97 -6.63
C ILE A 82 -0.74 -14.49 -6.64
N ILE A 83 -1.62 -15.24 -5.97
CA ILE A 83 -1.57 -16.71 -5.92
C ILE A 83 -1.76 -17.29 -7.32
N GLU A 84 -2.76 -16.86 -8.07
CA GLU A 84 -3.03 -17.35 -9.43
C GLU A 84 -1.82 -17.16 -10.34
N ARG A 85 -1.23 -15.95 -10.34
CA ARG A 85 -0.02 -15.67 -11.14
C ARG A 85 1.18 -16.51 -10.71
N GLU A 86 1.35 -16.76 -9.41
CA GLU A 86 2.48 -17.55 -8.92
C GLU A 86 2.29 -19.03 -9.23
N ILE A 87 1.06 -19.54 -9.16
CA ILE A 87 0.72 -20.90 -9.59
C ILE A 87 0.94 -21.06 -11.09
N GLU A 88 0.49 -20.13 -11.93
CA GLU A 88 0.71 -20.18 -13.38
C GLU A 88 2.21 -20.14 -13.73
N ARG A 89 2.98 -19.27 -13.05
CA ARG A 89 4.44 -19.21 -13.21
C ARG A 89 5.11 -20.51 -12.76
N MET A 90 4.63 -21.11 -11.66
CA MET A 90 5.14 -22.38 -11.16
C MET A 90 4.82 -23.51 -12.14
N ASP A 91 3.59 -23.59 -12.67
CA ASP A 91 3.20 -24.58 -13.68
C ASP A 91 4.06 -24.48 -14.93
N ALA A 92 4.29 -23.27 -15.44
CA ALA A 92 5.17 -23.05 -16.58
C ALA A 92 6.62 -23.52 -16.30
N THR A 93 7.12 -23.26 -15.10
CA THR A 93 8.48 -23.68 -14.68
C THR A 93 8.56 -25.20 -14.55
N VAL A 94 7.59 -25.83 -13.86
CA VAL A 94 7.51 -27.28 -13.68
C VAL A 94 7.41 -27.98 -15.04
N ARG A 95 6.57 -27.49 -15.96
CA ARG A 95 6.47 -28.05 -17.33
C ARG A 95 7.79 -27.98 -18.07
N ARG A 96 8.50 -26.85 -17.97
CA ARG A 96 9.81 -26.65 -18.62
C ARG A 96 10.85 -27.60 -18.05
N ASP A 97 10.96 -27.69 -16.73
CA ASP A 97 11.97 -28.51 -16.07
C ASP A 97 11.67 -30.02 -16.25
N LEU A 98 10.39 -30.42 -16.26
CA LEU A 98 9.97 -31.79 -16.62
C LEU A 98 10.24 -32.14 -18.09
N ALA A 99 10.21 -31.17 -19.00
CA ALA A 99 10.54 -31.40 -20.41
C ALA A 99 12.02 -31.74 -20.63
N GLU A 100 12.91 -31.33 -19.72
CA GLU A 100 14.33 -31.65 -19.77
C GLU A 100 14.66 -33.05 -19.21
N TYR A 101 13.76 -33.61 -18.39
CA TYR A 101 13.97 -34.90 -17.73
C TYR A 101 14.22 -36.09 -18.69
N PRO A 102 13.49 -36.25 -19.82
CA PRO A 102 13.80 -37.30 -20.80
C PRO A 102 15.22 -37.19 -21.37
N SER A 103 15.74 -35.97 -21.54
CA SER A 103 17.10 -35.75 -22.05
C SER A 103 18.16 -36.20 -21.05
N LEU A 104 17.94 -35.93 -19.75
CA LEU A 104 18.77 -36.45 -18.66
C LEU A 104 18.72 -37.98 -18.64
N HIS A 105 17.53 -38.57 -18.72
CA HIS A 105 17.36 -40.02 -18.73
C HIS A 105 18.09 -40.67 -19.91
N ARG A 106 18.01 -40.08 -21.11
CA ARG A 106 18.76 -40.52 -22.28
C ARG A 106 20.27 -40.42 -22.05
N LYS A 107 20.76 -39.31 -21.50
CA LYS A 107 22.18 -39.10 -21.21
C LYS A 107 22.73 -40.13 -20.24
N ILE A 108 21.99 -40.41 -19.16
CA ILE A 108 22.37 -41.44 -18.18
C ILE A 108 22.39 -42.82 -18.85
N SER A 109 21.39 -43.13 -19.69
CA SER A 109 21.33 -44.40 -20.41
C SER A 109 22.48 -44.57 -21.43
N GLU A 110 22.84 -43.51 -22.16
CA GLU A 110 24.00 -43.48 -23.07
C GLU A 110 25.31 -43.73 -22.31
N VAL A 111 25.50 -43.06 -21.17
CA VAL A 111 26.70 -43.25 -20.35
C VAL A 111 26.74 -44.65 -19.75
N LEU A 112 25.61 -45.19 -19.30
CA LEU A 112 25.53 -46.55 -18.78
C LEU A 112 25.91 -47.59 -19.86
N ALA A 113 25.37 -47.45 -21.07
CA ALA A 113 25.70 -48.32 -22.19
C ALA A 113 27.17 -48.22 -22.61
N ALA A 114 27.74 -47.00 -22.60
CA ALA A 114 29.16 -46.79 -22.90
C ALA A 114 30.08 -47.43 -21.84
N VAL A 115 29.75 -47.27 -20.56
CA VAL A 115 30.48 -47.91 -19.46
C VAL A 115 30.40 -49.43 -19.56
N GLU A 116 29.24 -49.99 -19.88
CA GLU A 116 29.03 -51.43 -20.02
C GLU A 116 29.81 -52.00 -21.23
N ALA A 117 29.83 -51.29 -22.35
CA ALA A 117 30.62 -51.66 -23.53
C ALA A 117 32.14 -51.63 -23.25
N GLU A 118 32.66 -50.54 -22.66
CA GLU A 118 34.09 -50.41 -22.34
C GLU A 118 34.54 -51.37 -21.21
N TYR A 119 33.64 -51.69 -20.26
CA TYR A 119 33.90 -52.72 -19.26
C TYR A 119 34.07 -54.10 -19.90
N LYS A 120 33.20 -54.44 -20.86
CA LYS A 120 33.27 -55.71 -21.59
C LYS A 120 34.56 -55.84 -22.41
N GLU A 121 35.01 -54.75 -23.03
CA GLU A 121 36.26 -54.69 -23.80
C GLU A 121 37.51 -54.73 -22.88
N SER A 122 37.39 -54.19 -21.67
CA SER A 122 38.45 -54.22 -20.65
C SER A 122 38.59 -55.56 -19.93
N ALA A 123 37.62 -56.46 -20.06
CA ALA A 123 37.58 -57.74 -19.36
C ALA A 123 38.50 -58.83 -19.97
N GLU A 124 39.23 -58.55 -21.05
CA GLU A 124 40.16 -59.52 -21.63
C GLU A 124 41.32 -59.86 -20.69
N VAL A 125 41.43 -61.15 -20.40
CA VAL A 125 42.42 -61.79 -19.52
C VAL A 125 43.82 -61.62 -20.12
N PRO A 126 44.85 -61.21 -19.34
CA PRO A 126 46.20 -61.10 -19.86
C PRO A 126 46.66 -62.45 -20.42
N PRO A 127 47.34 -62.48 -21.59
CA PRO A 127 47.77 -63.73 -22.20
C PRO A 127 48.70 -64.47 -21.23
N SER A 128 48.29 -65.66 -20.78
CA SER A 128 49.18 -66.53 -20.03
C SER A 128 50.35 -66.94 -20.95
N PRO A 129 51.61 -66.88 -20.50
CA PRO A 129 52.71 -67.42 -21.28
C PRO A 129 52.50 -68.93 -21.38
N LEU A 130 52.02 -69.43 -22.51
CA LEU A 130 51.67 -70.86 -22.69
C LEU A 130 52.76 -71.65 -23.44
N SER A 131 53.88 -71.01 -23.80
CA SER A 131 54.89 -71.61 -24.69
C SER A 131 56.09 -72.27 -23.97
N TRP A 132 56.49 -71.73 -22.81
CA TRP A 132 57.63 -72.17 -22.01
C TRP A 132 57.48 -73.52 -21.30
N THR A 133 56.27 -73.94 -20.92
CA THR A 133 56.03 -75.26 -20.30
C THR A 133 56.49 -76.40 -21.20
N LYS A 134 56.28 -76.27 -22.52
CA LYS A 134 56.74 -77.25 -23.52
C LYS A 134 58.26 -77.25 -23.70
N ALA A 135 58.91 -76.09 -23.61
CA ALA A 135 60.37 -75.96 -23.74
C ALA A 135 61.11 -76.52 -22.52
N VAL A 136 60.58 -76.31 -21.32
CA VAL A 136 61.11 -76.89 -20.07
C VAL A 136 60.88 -78.41 -20.04
N GLU A 137 59.72 -78.90 -20.48
CA GLU A 137 59.42 -80.33 -20.56
C GLU A 137 60.31 -81.06 -21.59
N ALA A 138 60.68 -80.39 -22.70
CA ALA A 138 61.59 -80.94 -23.70
C ALA A 138 63.01 -81.16 -23.16
N VAL A 139 63.49 -80.30 -22.25
CA VAL A 139 64.83 -80.41 -21.66
C VAL A 139 64.91 -81.31 -20.44
N ALA A 140 63.82 -81.43 -19.69
CA ALA A 140 63.71 -82.44 -18.64
C ALA A 140 63.83 -83.89 -19.18
N LYS A 141 63.67 -84.11 -20.50
CA LYS A 141 63.78 -85.41 -21.17
C LYS A 141 65.20 -85.75 -21.67
N ILE A 142 66.18 -84.84 -21.57
CA ILE A 142 67.57 -85.07 -22.04
C ILE A 142 68.42 -85.67 -20.89
N PRO A 143 69.10 -86.83 -21.07
CA PRO A 143 69.89 -87.47 -20.02
C PRO A 143 71.17 -86.67 -19.70
N ALA A 144 71.37 -86.36 -18.41
CA ALA A 144 72.48 -85.54 -17.92
C ALA A 144 73.83 -86.30 -17.93
N LYS A 145 74.63 -86.09 -18.97
CA LYS A 145 76.10 -86.12 -18.89
C LYS A 145 76.61 -84.75 -19.32
N SER A 146 77.69 -84.28 -18.69
CA SER A 146 78.31 -82.97 -18.83
C SER A 146 78.85 -82.73 -20.24
N ASP A 147 77.93 -82.51 -21.18
CA ASP A 147 78.17 -82.28 -22.59
C ASP A 147 77.98 -80.78 -22.87
N PRO A 148 78.95 -80.08 -23.51
CA PRO A 148 78.82 -78.66 -23.87
C PRO A 148 77.50 -78.33 -24.58
N MET A 149 76.94 -79.29 -25.32
CA MET A 149 75.66 -79.15 -26.02
C MET A 149 74.45 -78.93 -25.07
N VAL A 150 74.46 -79.52 -23.87
CA VAL A 150 73.36 -79.33 -22.88
C VAL A 150 73.43 -77.94 -22.24
N ILE A 151 74.64 -77.40 -22.06
CA ILE A 151 74.85 -76.03 -21.58
C ILE A 151 74.33 -75.03 -22.61
N ASP A 152 74.67 -75.22 -23.89
CA ASP A 152 74.18 -74.37 -24.98
C ASP A 152 72.64 -74.41 -25.10
N ILE A 153 72.01 -75.60 -24.96
CA ILE A 153 70.55 -75.75 -24.99
C ILE A 153 69.88 -75.07 -23.77
N LEU A 154 70.44 -75.22 -22.57
CA LEU A 154 69.94 -74.54 -21.37
C LEU A 154 70.10 -73.02 -21.48
N GLU A 155 71.19 -72.56 -22.07
CA GLU A 155 71.43 -71.13 -22.33
C GLU A 155 70.44 -70.59 -23.37
N GLU A 156 70.14 -71.36 -24.42
CA GLU A 156 69.14 -71.02 -25.45
C GLU A 156 67.72 -70.98 -24.88
N ILE A 157 67.38 -71.86 -23.93
CA ILE A 157 66.09 -71.85 -23.21
C ILE A 157 66.00 -70.69 -22.24
N ASN A 158 67.07 -70.37 -21.51
CA ASN A 158 67.10 -69.20 -20.66
C ASN A 158 66.93 -67.92 -21.49
N LYS A 159 67.63 -67.79 -22.63
CA LYS A 159 67.46 -66.67 -23.58
C LYS A 159 66.04 -66.62 -24.17
N SER A 160 65.46 -67.77 -24.52
CA SER A 160 64.08 -67.89 -25.02
C SER A 160 63.04 -67.50 -23.96
N MET A 161 63.22 -67.97 -22.71
CA MET A 161 62.36 -67.66 -21.57
C MET A 161 62.43 -66.20 -21.19
N GLN A 162 63.63 -65.60 -21.17
CA GLN A 162 63.81 -64.16 -20.96
C GLN A 162 63.14 -63.35 -22.07
N LYS A 163 63.32 -63.71 -23.35
CA LYS A 163 62.64 -63.05 -24.48
C LYS A 163 61.12 -63.17 -24.41
N ALA A 164 60.60 -64.34 -24.04
CA ALA A 164 59.17 -64.58 -23.92
C ALA A 164 58.57 -63.84 -22.71
N HIS A 165 59.28 -63.80 -21.58
CA HIS A 165 58.90 -63.03 -20.40
C HIS A 165 58.90 -61.53 -20.68
N GLU A 166 59.93 -61.03 -21.36
CA GLU A 166 60.02 -59.64 -21.80
C GLU A 166 58.86 -59.29 -22.75
N LYS A 167 58.55 -60.17 -23.72
CA LYS A 167 57.42 -60.00 -24.62
C LYS A 167 56.06 -60.01 -23.89
N ALA A 168 55.87 -60.93 -22.94
CA ALA A 168 54.66 -61.00 -22.13
C ALA A 168 54.52 -59.78 -21.21
N LEU A 169 55.61 -59.26 -20.63
CA LEU A 169 55.62 -58.01 -19.86
C LEU A 169 55.27 -56.81 -20.74
N ILE A 170 55.77 -56.74 -21.96
CA ILE A 170 55.44 -55.68 -22.92
C ILE A 170 53.96 -55.74 -23.30
N GLU A 171 53.43 -56.93 -23.63
CA GLU A 171 52.00 -57.13 -23.93
C GLU A 171 51.13 -56.80 -22.72
N TYR A 172 51.52 -57.22 -21.52
CA TYR A 172 50.81 -56.90 -20.27
C TYR A 172 50.79 -55.40 -19.98
N ARG A 173 51.94 -54.72 -20.15
CA ARG A 173 52.03 -53.26 -19.99
C ARG A 173 51.18 -52.54 -21.03
N LYS A 174 51.19 -53.01 -22.28
CA LYS A 174 50.39 -52.44 -23.37
C LYS A 174 48.89 -52.61 -23.11
N ALA A 175 48.46 -53.81 -22.69
CA ALA A 175 47.08 -54.12 -22.33
C ALA A 175 46.60 -53.34 -21.09
N SER A 176 47.48 -53.15 -20.11
CA SER A 176 47.16 -52.33 -18.92
C SER A 176 47.07 -50.84 -19.25
N ALA A 177 47.92 -50.36 -20.17
CA ALA A 177 47.88 -48.98 -20.66
C ALA A 177 46.61 -48.68 -21.46
N THR A 178 46.16 -49.61 -22.33
CA THR A 178 44.87 -49.48 -23.03
C THR A 178 43.69 -49.50 -22.06
N ARG A 179 43.68 -50.40 -21.06
CA ARG A 179 42.65 -50.39 -20.00
C ARG A 179 42.59 -49.06 -19.25
N HIS A 180 43.74 -48.52 -18.87
CA HIS A 180 43.81 -47.20 -18.22
C HIS A 180 43.38 -46.06 -19.16
N SER A 181 43.68 -46.14 -20.46
CA SER A 181 43.23 -45.11 -21.40
C SER A 181 41.72 -45.14 -21.62
N LEU A 182 41.11 -46.34 -21.67
CA LEU A 182 39.67 -46.53 -21.76
C LEU A 182 38.98 -45.98 -20.50
N LEU A 183 39.41 -46.38 -19.30
CA LEU A 183 38.90 -45.83 -18.04
C LEU A 183 39.05 -44.30 -17.95
N LYS A 184 40.13 -43.74 -18.48
CA LYS A 184 40.33 -42.28 -18.56
C LYS A 184 39.34 -41.61 -19.54
N GLY A 185 38.91 -42.32 -20.59
CA GLY A 185 37.89 -41.90 -21.55
C GLY A 185 36.46 -41.80 -20.98
N LEU A 186 36.17 -42.52 -19.89
CA LEU A 186 34.89 -42.44 -19.18
C LEU A 186 34.75 -41.19 -18.30
N MET A 187 35.86 -40.61 -17.84
CA MET A 187 35.84 -39.46 -16.93
C MET A 187 35.03 -38.24 -17.44
N PRO A 188 35.15 -37.82 -18.72
CA PRO A 188 34.31 -36.77 -19.30
C PRO A 188 32.81 -37.09 -19.28
N HIS A 189 32.43 -38.34 -19.52
CA HIS A 189 31.04 -38.80 -19.55
C HIS A 189 30.40 -38.71 -18.16
N TRP A 190 31.11 -39.19 -17.14
CA TRP A 190 30.67 -39.09 -15.74
C TRP A 190 30.54 -37.63 -15.27
N ARG A 191 31.52 -36.79 -15.63
CA ARG A 191 31.46 -35.33 -15.39
C ARG A 191 30.25 -34.68 -16.08
N GLY A 192 29.88 -35.15 -17.27
CA GLY A 192 28.70 -34.68 -17.99
C GLY A 192 27.39 -34.98 -17.25
N VAL A 193 27.23 -36.21 -16.75
CA VAL A 193 26.07 -36.61 -15.93
C VAL A 193 26.02 -35.84 -14.62
N GLN A 194 27.16 -35.69 -13.93
CA GLN A 194 27.25 -34.91 -12.70
C GLN A 194 26.79 -33.47 -12.89
N ARG A 195 27.25 -32.79 -13.96
CA ARG A 195 26.82 -31.42 -14.28
C ARG A 195 25.32 -31.32 -14.53
N LYS A 196 24.74 -32.29 -15.25
CA LYS A 196 23.30 -32.32 -15.53
C LYS A 196 22.46 -32.60 -14.29
N LEU A 197 22.94 -33.45 -13.38
CA LEU A 197 22.30 -33.66 -12.07
C LEU A 197 22.38 -32.40 -11.19
N GLU A 198 23.50 -31.68 -11.21
CA GLU A 198 23.66 -30.41 -10.49
C GLU A 198 22.72 -29.32 -11.02
N GLU A 199 22.46 -29.30 -12.33
CA GLU A 199 21.48 -28.42 -12.95
C GLU A 199 20.05 -28.75 -12.48
N VAL A 200 19.69 -30.04 -12.45
CA VAL A 200 18.39 -30.49 -11.90
C VAL A 200 18.24 -30.16 -10.42
N ASP A 201 19.29 -30.33 -9.61
CA ASP A 201 19.29 -29.96 -8.18
C ASP A 201 18.98 -28.46 -7.99
N LYS A 202 19.58 -27.59 -8.81
CA LYS A 202 19.29 -26.14 -8.81
C LYS A 202 17.83 -25.85 -9.19
N HIS A 203 17.29 -26.54 -10.19
CA HIS A 203 15.89 -26.40 -10.60
C HIS A 203 14.92 -26.84 -9.48
N VAL A 204 15.17 -27.99 -8.86
CA VAL A 204 14.38 -28.49 -7.73
C VAL A 204 14.45 -27.53 -6.53
N THR A 205 15.64 -27.04 -6.21
CA THR A 205 15.82 -26.08 -5.11
C THR A 205 15.05 -24.78 -5.37
N SER A 206 15.13 -24.25 -6.60
CA SER A 206 14.36 -23.06 -6.98
C SER A 206 12.84 -23.29 -6.94
N LEU A 207 12.36 -24.48 -7.32
CA LEU A 207 10.95 -24.85 -7.18
C LEU A 207 10.51 -24.95 -5.71
N LEU A 208 11.35 -25.48 -4.83
CA LEU A 208 11.07 -25.54 -3.39
C LEU A 208 10.99 -24.14 -2.77
N GLU A 209 11.92 -23.24 -3.09
CA GLU A 209 11.88 -21.84 -2.64
C GLU A 209 10.60 -21.14 -3.11
N ARG A 210 10.21 -21.30 -4.38
CA ARG A 210 8.96 -20.74 -4.92
C ARG A 210 7.73 -21.31 -4.22
N SER A 211 7.71 -22.62 -3.94
CA SER A 211 6.61 -23.24 -3.20
C SER A 211 6.47 -22.67 -1.78
N GLN A 212 7.57 -22.29 -1.11
CA GLN A 212 7.51 -21.64 0.21
C GLN A 212 6.88 -20.25 0.12
N ILE A 213 7.25 -19.47 -0.89
CA ILE A 213 6.66 -18.14 -1.14
C ILE A 213 5.15 -18.25 -1.40
N ILE A 214 4.72 -19.20 -2.23
CA ILE A 214 3.29 -19.48 -2.45
C ILE A 214 2.60 -19.85 -1.13
N GLY A 215 3.24 -20.70 -0.32
CA GLY A 215 2.73 -21.07 1.00
C GLY A 215 2.48 -19.86 1.90
N GLN A 216 3.38 -18.87 1.88
CA GLN A 216 3.20 -17.61 2.60
C GLN A 216 1.99 -16.83 2.08
N HIS A 217 1.85 -16.66 0.76
CA HIS A 217 0.70 -15.97 0.18
C HIS A 217 -0.63 -16.69 0.43
N ILE A 218 -0.65 -18.03 0.46
CA ILE A 218 -1.82 -18.81 0.85
C ILE A 218 -2.19 -18.58 2.32
N ASN A 219 -1.20 -18.45 3.22
CA ASN A 219 -1.46 -18.11 4.61
C ASN A 219 -2.02 -16.70 4.77
N GLU A 220 -1.47 -15.71 4.05
CA GLU A 220 -2.01 -14.35 4.01
C GLU A 220 -3.46 -14.33 3.47
N TYR A 221 -3.72 -15.08 2.40
CA TYR A 221 -5.06 -15.25 1.85
C TYR A 221 -6.02 -15.89 2.86
N ARG A 222 -5.58 -16.92 3.59
CA ARG A 222 -6.37 -17.55 4.66
C ARG A 222 -6.67 -16.57 5.80
N ASP A 223 -5.70 -15.75 6.19
CA ASP A 223 -5.88 -14.70 7.21
C ASP A 223 -6.96 -13.68 6.79
N VAL A 224 -7.02 -13.36 5.49
CA VAL A 224 -8.06 -12.50 4.90
C VAL A 224 -9.42 -13.20 4.84
N LEU A 225 -9.47 -14.48 4.43
CA LEU A 225 -10.71 -15.27 4.40
C LEU A 225 -11.33 -15.46 5.80
N ASN A 226 -10.47 -15.69 6.80
CA ASN A 226 -10.89 -15.82 8.20
C ASN A 226 -11.23 -14.45 8.84
N GLN A 227 -11.14 -13.35 8.09
CA GLN A 227 -11.44 -11.98 8.54
C GLN A 227 -10.68 -11.58 9.82
N THR A 228 -9.44 -12.07 9.98
CA THR A 228 -8.66 -11.83 11.20
C THR A 228 -8.39 -10.34 11.42
N ASP A 229 -8.36 -9.90 12.68
CA ASP A 229 -8.06 -8.50 13.00
C ASP A 229 -6.63 -8.10 12.58
N ARG A 230 -5.71 -9.07 12.52
CA ARG A 230 -4.35 -8.90 11.97
C ARG A 230 -4.40 -8.54 10.49
N ALA A 231 -5.18 -9.27 9.68
CA ALA A 231 -5.32 -8.99 8.25
C ALA A 231 -5.87 -7.59 8.03
N VAL A 232 -6.96 -7.22 8.72
CA VAL A 232 -7.56 -5.86 8.64
C VAL A 232 -6.52 -4.79 8.98
N ARG A 233 -5.72 -4.99 10.03
CA ARG A 233 -4.67 -4.04 10.42
C ARG A 233 -3.59 -3.91 9.35
N ILE A 234 -3.07 -5.01 8.81
CA ILE A 234 -2.03 -5.01 7.78
C ILE A 234 -2.55 -4.30 6.51
N LEU A 235 -3.76 -4.66 6.06
CA LEU A 235 -4.43 -4.05 4.90
C LEU A 235 -4.67 -2.56 5.09
N SER A 236 -5.15 -2.12 6.27
CA SER A 236 -5.40 -0.71 6.55
C SER A 236 -4.10 0.11 6.62
N SER A 237 -3.06 -0.44 7.25
CA SER A 237 -1.74 0.21 7.32
C SER A 237 -1.10 0.31 5.94
N SER A 238 -1.25 -0.73 5.12
CA SER A 238 -0.75 -0.75 3.74
C SER A 238 -1.44 0.31 2.90
N ALA A 239 -2.78 0.39 2.96
CA ALA A 239 -3.54 1.42 2.26
C ALA A 239 -3.17 2.85 2.70
N LEU A 240 -2.92 3.07 4.00
CA LEU A 240 -2.45 4.36 4.50
C LEU A 240 -1.07 4.73 3.94
N SER A 241 -0.11 3.80 3.95
CA SER A 241 1.22 4.04 3.38
C SER A 241 1.14 4.32 1.88
N GLN A 242 0.34 3.55 1.15
CA GLN A 242 0.11 3.74 -0.28
C GLN A 242 -0.52 5.10 -0.59
N PHE A 243 -1.47 5.57 0.24
CA PHE A 243 -2.07 6.90 0.10
C PHE A 243 -1.03 8.01 0.20
N PHE A 244 -0.18 7.99 1.23
CA PHE A 244 0.83 9.05 1.40
C PHE A 244 1.91 9.01 0.33
N VAL A 245 2.40 7.81 -0.04
CA VAL A 245 3.40 7.65 -1.09
C VAL A 245 2.83 8.11 -2.44
N SER A 246 1.63 7.67 -2.80
CA SER A 246 0.99 8.08 -4.06
C SER A 246 0.63 9.56 -4.08
N ALA A 247 0.15 10.14 -2.97
CA ALA A 247 -0.10 11.57 -2.84
C ALA A 247 1.17 12.40 -3.01
N PHE A 248 2.28 11.96 -2.44
CA PHE A 248 3.58 12.63 -2.59
C PHE A 248 4.04 12.61 -4.06
N VAL A 249 3.99 11.45 -4.71
CA VAL A 249 4.35 11.34 -6.14
C VAL A 249 3.40 12.18 -7.00
N LEU A 250 2.09 12.20 -6.69
CA LEU A 250 1.13 13.03 -7.40
C LEU A 250 1.38 14.54 -7.19
N ALA A 251 1.86 14.96 -6.02
CA ALA A 251 2.27 16.34 -5.78
C ALA A 251 3.49 16.74 -6.64
N VAL A 252 4.47 15.84 -6.78
CA VAL A 252 5.60 16.04 -7.70
C VAL A 252 5.11 16.14 -9.15
N ALA A 253 4.15 15.29 -9.54
CA ALA A 253 3.52 15.33 -10.85
C ALA A 253 2.79 16.66 -11.13
N VAL A 254 2.06 17.20 -10.15
CA VAL A 254 1.46 18.54 -10.24
C VAL A 254 2.53 19.61 -10.43
N GLY A 255 3.69 19.48 -9.78
CA GLY A 255 4.86 20.33 -10.04
C GLY A 255 5.36 20.22 -11.48
N GLY A 256 5.47 19.01 -12.02
CA GLY A 256 5.82 18.78 -13.43
C GLY A 256 4.81 19.38 -14.41
N ALA A 257 3.52 19.23 -14.13
CA ALA A 257 2.44 19.84 -14.93
C ALA A 257 2.46 21.37 -14.84
N ALA A 258 2.82 21.95 -13.68
CA ALA A 258 2.99 23.40 -13.55
C ALA A 258 4.18 23.91 -14.38
N ILE A 259 5.30 23.17 -14.44
CA ILE A 259 6.42 23.50 -15.32
C ILE A 259 5.97 23.45 -16.78
N ASN A 260 5.29 22.38 -17.19
CA ASN A 260 4.73 22.26 -18.54
C ASN A 260 3.78 23.44 -18.85
N PHE A 261 2.88 23.79 -17.92
CA PHE A 261 1.99 24.96 -18.07
C PHE A 261 2.76 26.25 -18.35
N THR A 262 3.85 26.52 -17.61
CA THR A 262 4.66 27.72 -17.86
C THR A 262 5.41 27.70 -19.19
N LEU A 263 5.75 26.51 -19.71
CA LEU A 263 6.36 26.36 -21.04
C LEU A 263 5.36 26.72 -22.15
N ILE A 264 4.10 26.33 -22.00
CA ILE A 264 3.04 26.51 -23.01
C ILE A 264 2.39 27.91 -22.92
N ALA A 265 2.09 28.40 -21.73
CA ALA A 265 1.19 29.55 -21.56
C ALA A 265 1.74 30.86 -22.18
N ARG A 266 3.05 31.10 -22.12
CA ARG A 266 3.68 32.31 -22.70
C ARG A 266 3.54 32.38 -24.22
N PRO A 267 4.05 31.41 -25.01
CA PRO A 267 3.92 31.45 -26.47
C PRO A 267 2.45 31.43 -26.92
N MET A 268 1.57 30.74 -26.18
CA MET A 268 0.12 30.77 -26.44
C MET A 268 -0.50 32.16 -26.23
N ALA A 269 0.03 32.97 -25.32
CA ALA A 269 -0.43 34.35 -25.14
C ALA A 269 -0.14 35.21 -26.37
N GLU A 270 0.87 34.90 -27.16
CA GLU A 270 1.12 35.65 -28.38
C GLU A 270 0.29 35.14 -29.55
N MET A 271 0.15 33.81 -29.67
CA MET A 271 -0.60 33.20 -30.76
C MET A 271 -2.11 33.40 -30.66
N VAL A 272 -2.67 33.33 -29.45
CA VAL A 272 -4.13 33.39 -29.20
C VAL A 272 -4.56 34.76 -28.62
N GLY A 273 -3.59 35.60 -28.27
CA GLY A 273 -3.80 36.96 -27.76
C GLY A 273 -3.99 36.99 -26.24
N GLY A 274 -2.94 37.42 -25.54
CA GLY A 274 -2.79 37.33 -24.09
C GLY A 274 -3.56 38.38 -23.29
N GLN A 275 -4.11 39.39 -23.98
CA GLN A 275 -4.95 40.43 -23.39
C GLN A 275 -6.44 40.09 -23.48
N TYR A 276 -6.84 39.10 -24.28
CA TYR A 276 -8.22 38.66 -24.33
C TYR A 276 -8.55 37.85 -23.09
N LEU A 277 -9.51 38.35 -22.32
CA LEU A 277 -10.07 37.68 -21.15
C LEU A 277 -11.33 36.93 -21.57
N THR A 278 -11.31 35.60 -21.42
CA THR A 278 -12.49 34.76 -21.60
C THR A 278 -12.98 34.35 -20.21
N ALA A 279 -14.20 34.75 -19.83
CA ALA A 279 -14.79 34.47 -18.51
C ALA A 279 -13.90 34.90 -17.30
N GLY A 280 -13.13 36.00 -17.45
CA GLY A 280 -12.27 36.55 -16.39
C GLY A 280 -10.87 35.93 -16.29
N PHE A 281 -10.55 34.92 -17.10
CA PHE A 281 -9.21 34.32 -17.21
C PHE A 281 -8.57 34.68 -18.55
N LYS A 282 -7.23 34.73 -18.62
CA LYS A 282 -6.52 34.95 -19.90
C LYS A 282 -6.77 33.77 -20.83
N THR A 283 -7.13 34.01 -22.08
CA THR A 283 -7.39 32.93 -23.05
C THR A 283 -6.18 32.00 -23.23
N ALA A 284 -4.95 32.54 -23.12
CA ALA A 284 -3.71 31.78 -23.13
C ALA A 284 -3.63 30.71 -22.03
N ASP A 285 -4.04 31.07 -20.80
CA ASP A 285 -4.02 30.18 -19.64
C ASP A 285 -5.03 29.04 -19.83
N ILE A 286 -6.21 29.36 -20.37
CA ILE A 286 -7.23 28.35 -20.69
C ILE A 286 -6.72 27.38 -21.77
N ALA A 287 -6.10 27.91 -22.83
CA ALA A 287 -5.59 27.08 -23.92
C ALA A 287 -4.46 26.14 -23.45
N ALA A 288 -3.52 26.64 -22.64
CA ALA A 288 -2.47 25.82 -22.04
C ALA A 288 -3.04 24.73 -21.13
N LEU A 289 -4.04 25.06 -20.30
CA LEU A 289 -4.71 24.09 -19.43
C LEU A 289 -5.42 22.99 -20.24
N VAL A 290 -6.10 23.36 -21.34
CA VAL A 290 -6.80 22.40 -22.20
C VAL A 290 -5.81 21.42 -22.85
N ILE A 291 -4.66 21.89 -23.33
CA ILE A 291 -3.62 21.02 -23.90
C ILE A 291 -3.18 19.99 -22.85
N ILE A 292 -2.78 20.44 -21.66
CA ILE A 292 -2.33 19.57 -20.56
C ILE A 292 -3.43 18.59 -20.14
N LEU A 293 -4.69 19.03 -20.06
CA LEU A 293 -5.82 18.15 -19.70
C LEU A 293 -6.06 17.06 -20.74
N VAL A 294 -6.01 17.40 -22.03
CA VAL A 294 -6.11 16.42 -23.11
C VAL A 294 -4.95 15.44 -23.03
N GLU A 295 -3.75 15.94 -22.76
CA GLU A 295 -2.52 15.15 -22.68
C GLU A 295 -2.55 14.16 -21.51
N ILE A 296 -2.89 14.60 -20.30
CA ILE A 296 -3.12 13.74 -19.13
C ILE A 296 -4.21 12.71 -19.43
N SER A 297 -5.29 13.11 -20.10
CA SER A 297 -6.39 12.19 -20.46
C SER A 297 -5.93 11.12 -21.45
N MET A 298 -5.16 11.49 -22.47
CA MET A 298 -4.60 10.55 -23.44
C MET A 298 -3.56 9.62 -22.80
N GLY A 299 -2.74 10.16 -21.89
CA GLY A 299 -1.80 9.37 -21.09
C GLY A 299 -2.50 8.32 -20.24
N LEU A 300 -3.59 8.71 -19.58
CA LEU A 300 -4.42 7.80 -18.79
C LEU A 300 -5.01 6.68 -19.66
N PHE A 301 -5.55 7.02 -20.84
CA PHE A 301 -6.08 6.02 -21.78
C PHE A 301 -5.00 5.10 -22.35
N LEU A 302 -3.79 5.62 -22.61
CA LEU A 302 -2.66 4.83 -23.07
C LEU A 302 -2.25 3.80 -22.00
N MET A 303 -2.13 4.23 -20.73
CA MET A 303 -1.75 3.36 -19.61
C MET A 303 -2.79 2.29 -19.31
N GLU A 304 -4.07 2.63 -19.42
CA GLU A 304 -5.18 1.67 -19.31
C GLU A 304 -5.18 0.66 -20.48
N SER A 305 -4.95 1.14 -21.70
CA SER A 305 -4.89 0.28 -22.90
C SER A 305 -3.68 -0.67 -22.88
N LEU A 306 -2.59 -0.29 -22.19
CA LEU A 306 -1.43 -1.15 -21.95
C LEU A 306 -1.64 -2.13 -20.77
N ARG A 307 -2.78 -2.06 -20.05
CA ARG A 307 -3.07 -2.82 -18.82
C ARG A 307 -2.05 -2.61 -17.70
N ILE A 308 -1.36 -1.47 -17.72
CA ILE A 308 -0.51 -1.06 -16.60
C ILE A 308 -1.39 -0.55 -15.46
N THR A 309 -2.40 0.27 -15.80
CA THR A 309 -3.41 0.74 -14.83
C THR A 309 -4.76 0.06 -14.99
N ARG A 310 -5.62 0.16 -13.97
CA ARG A 310 -6.98 -0.38 -13.95
C ARG A 310 -8.03 0.62 -13.44
N LEU A 311 -7.92 1.87 -13.87
CA LEU A 311 -8.87 2.91 -13.51
C LEU A 311 -10.19 2.77 -14.27
N PHE A 312 -10.17 2.22 -15.50
CA PHE A 312 -11.36 2.05 -16.34
C PHE A 312 -11.50 0.60 -16.83
N PRO A 313 -12.11 -0.30 -16.03
CA PRO A 313 -12.21 -1.73 -16.35
C PRO A 313 -12.88 -2.02 -17.70
N VAL A 314 -13.72 -1.11 -18.20
CA VAL A 314 -14.36 -1.18 -19.53
C VAL A 314 -13.33 -1.26 -20.66
N ILE A 315 -12.21 -0.54 -20.54
CA ILE A 315 -11.14 -0.51 -21.56
C ILE A 315 -10.33 -1.80 -21.53
N GLY A 316 -10.05 -2.33 -20.33
CA GLY A 316 -9.36 -3.61 -20.16
C GLY A 316 -10.12 -4.81 -20.73
N ALA A 317 -11.46 -4.74 -20.76
CA ALA A 317 -12.37 -5.77 -21.28
C ALA A 317 -12.53 -5.73 -22.82
N LEU A 318 -11.99 -4.73 -23.51
CA LEU A 318 -12.05 -4.66 -24.97
C LEU A 318 -11.24 -5.78 -25.64
N LYS A 319 -11.69 -6.20 -26.83
CA LYS A 319 -10.96 -7.14 -27.68
C LYS A 319 -9.55 -6.60 -27.99
N ASP A 320 -8.55 -7.49 -28.01
CA ASP A 320 -7.14 -7.13 -28.20
C ASP A 320 -6.90 -6.23 -29.42
N ALA A 321 -7.56 -6.50 -30.55
CA ALA A 321 -7.43 -5.71 -31.77
C ALA A 321 -7.94 -4.27 -31.65
N ALA A 322 -8.95 -4.01 -30.81
CA ALA A 322 -9.43 -2.65 -30.55
C ALA A 322 -8.49 -1.91 -29.58
N ARG A 323 -7.97 -2.62 -28.58
CA ARG A 323 -7.02 -2.08 -27.61
C ARG A 323 -5.71 -1.66 -28.26
N ILE A 324 -5.13 -2.51 -29.11
CA ILE A 324 -3.89 -2.18 -29.85
C ILE A 324 -4.11 -0.96 -30.76
N ARG A 325 -5.28 -0.85 -31.41
CA ARG A 325 -5.62 0.35 -32.19
C ARG A 325 -5.70 1.60 -31.33
N MET A 326 -6.32 1.52 -30.16
CA MET A 326 -6.34 2.65 -29.22
C MET A 326 -4.93 3.05 -28.79
N VAL A 327 -4.05 2.09 -28.46
CA VAL A 327 -2.65 2.38 -28.10
C VAL A 327 -1.97 3.22 -29.17
N TRP A 328 -2.07 2.82 -30.45
CA TRP A 328 -1.47 3.57 -31.56
C TRP A 328 -2.11 4.95 -31.76
N ILE A 329 -3.43 5.06 -31.60
CA ILE A 329 -4.13 6.35 -31.74
C ILE A 329 -3.74 7.31 -30.62
N THR A 330 -3.80 6.88 -29.36
CA THR A 330 -3.47 7.73 -28.21
C THR A 330 -2.00 8.08 -28.18
N PHE A 331 -1.11 7.13 -28.53
CA PHE A 331 0.32 7.40 -28.66
C PHE A 331 0.61 8.39 -29.80
N GLY A 332 -0.02 8.22 -30.96
CA GLY A 332 0.13 9.15 -32.09
C GLY A 332 -0.34 10.56 -31.76
N LEU A 333 -1.46 10.70 -31.05
CA LEU A 333 -1.96 12.00 -30.59
C LEU A 333 -1.03 12.64 -29.54
N LEU A 334 -0.56 11.86 -28.56
CA LEU A 334 0.43 12.33 -27.57
C LEU A 334 1.73 12.79 -28.24
N PHE A 335 2.23 12.02 -29.20
CA PHE A 335 3.43 12.38 -29.95
C PHE A 335 3.24 13.66 -30.77
N ALA A 336 2.06 13.85 -31.37
CA ALA A 336 1.73 15.07 -32.09
C ALA A 336 1.67 16.28 -31.15
N LEU A 337 1.01 16.15 -29.99
CA LEU A 337 0.96 17.20 -28.97
C LEU A 337 2.35 17.53 -28.42
N ALA A 338 3.16 16.52 -28.07
CA ALA A 338 4.54 16.73 -27.62
C ALA A 338 5.41 17.44 -28.67
N SER A 339 5.17 17.17 -29.96
CA SER A 339 5.86 17.86 -31.05
C SER A 339 5.43 19.34 -31.15
N VAL A 340 4.15 19.63 -30.95
CA VAL A 340 3.64 21.01 -30.87
C VAL A 340 4.23 21.74 -29.67
N GLU A 341 4.30 21.10 -28.50
CA GLU A 341 4.88 21.67 -27.28
C GLU A 341 6.37 21.95 -27.41
N ALA A 342 7.13 21.08 -28.07
CA ALA A 342 8.53 21.35 -28.41
C ALA A 342 8.67 22.60 -29.29
N GLY A 343 7.76 22.78 -30.26
CA GLY A 343 7.68 23.99 -31.08
C GLY A 343 7.29 25.23 -30.28
N LEU A 344 6.33 25.13 -29.35
CA LEU A 344 5.96 26.23 -28.47
C LEU A 344 7.11 26.61 -27.52
N ALA A 345 7.84 25.64 -26.99
CA ALA A 345 9.02 25.88 -26.16
C ALA A 345 10.15 26.58 -26.95
N PHE A 346 10.34 26.21 -28.22
CA PHE A 346 11.23 26.94 -29.13
C PHE A 346 10.79 28.40 -29.30
N MET A 347 9.51 28.62 -29.59
CA MET A 347 8.96 29.97 -29.73
C MET A 347 9.14 30.79 -28.44
N ARG A 348 8.90 30.20 -27.27
CA ARG A 348 9.10 30.86 -25.98
C ARG A 348 10.53 31.39 -25.82
N GLU A 349 11.54 30.61 -26.19
CA GLU A 349 12.94 31.02 -26.04
C GLU A 349 13.29 32.15 -27.01
N MET A 350 12.83 32.06 -28.26
CA MET A 350 13.02 33.13 -29.25
C MET A 350 12.43 34.46 -28.78
N LEU A 351 11.24 34.42 -28.17
CA LEU A 351 10.59 35.61 -27.61
C LEU A 351 11.33 36.20 -26.41
N LEU A 352 11.91 35.34 -25.57
CA LEU A 352 12.74 35.78 -24.45
C LEU A 352 14.04 36.42 -24.94
N GLU A 353 14.65 35.89 -25.99
CA GLU A 353 15.84 36.49 -26.61
C GLU A 353 15.54 37.87 -27.18
N ASP A 354 14.42 38.03 -27.90
CA ASP A 354 13.96 39.31 -28.43
C ASP A 354 13.65 40.34 -27.33
N GLU A 355 13.00 39.92 -26.23
CA GLU A 355 12.74 40.76 -25.05
C GLU A 355 14.06 41.25 -24.40
N LEU A 356 15.04 40.35 -24.26
CA LEU A 356 16.34 40.67 -23.67
C LEU A 356 17.14 41.62 -24.56
N ALA A 357 17.19 41.36 -25.87
CA ALA A 357 17.87 42.22 -26.84
C ALA A 357 17.27 43.64 -26.85
N THR A 358 15.93 43.74 -26.87
CA THR A 358 15.24 45.03 -26.81
C THR A 358 15.50 45.75 -25.49
N SER A 359 15.50 45.03 -24.37
CA SER A 359 15.79 45.63 -23.06
C SER A 359 17.23 46.13 -22.93
N ALA A 360 18.20 45.44 -23.53
CA ALA A 360 19.61 45.84 -23.56
C ALA A 360 19.81 47.11 -24.41
N LEU A 361 19.19 47.16 -25.59
CA LEU A 361 19.17 48.35 -26.45
C LEU A 361 18.55 49.56 -25.73
N LEU A 362 17.48 49.36 -24.98
CA LEU A 362 16.81 50.43 -24.21
C LEU A 362 17.60 50.91 -22.99
N ARG A 363 18.48 50.06 -22.41
CA ARG A 363 19.35 50.44 -21.29
C ARG A 363 20.68 51.06 -21.75
N GLY A 364 21.01 50.99 -23.04
CA GLY A 364 22.27 51.51 -23.58
C GLY A 364 23.50 50.69 -23.17
N ASP A 365 23.31 49.42 -22.79
CA ASP A 365 24.38 48.52 -22.38
C ASP A 365 24.88 47.71 -23.59
N ASP A 366 26.14 47.90 -24.00
CA ASP A 366 26.83 47.11 -25.05
C ASP A 366 27.14 45.66 -24.63
N VAL A 367 26.69 45.24 -23.45
CA VAL A 367 27.00 43.92 -22.85
C VAL A 367 26.13 42.80 -23.42
N GLY A 368 25.08 43.12 -24.20
CA GLY A 368 24.16 42.14 -24.78
C GLY A 368 24.79 41.09 -25.70
N ALA A 369 25.98 41.33 -26.24
CA ALA A 369 26.64 40.45 -27.20
C ALA A 369 27.29 39.18 -26.58
N THR A 370 27.52 39.15 -25.27
CA THR A 370 28.23 38.01 -24.62
C THR A 370 27.31 36.87 -24.17
N VAL A 371 25.98 37.08 -24.19
CA VAL A 371 24.98 36.07 -23.77
C VAL A 371 24.60 35.11 -24.92
N ALA A 372 24.78 35.53 -26.18
CA ALA A 372 24.29 34.81 -27.35
C ALA A 372 25.04 33.50 -27.67
N GLU A 373 26.30 33.34 -27.24
CA GLU A 373 27.16 32.22 -27.69
C GLU A 373 26.71 30.84 -27.15
N PHE A 374 25.96 30.81 -26.04
CA PHE A 374 25.42 29.57 -25.43
C PHE A 374 23.90 29.46 -25.46
N ALA A 375 23.17 30.37 -26.12
CA ALA A 375 21.71 30.38 -26.17
C ALA A 375 21.11 29.10 -26.80
N TRP A 376 21.80 28.49 -27.77
CA TRP A 376 21.36 27.23 -28.38
C TRP A 376 21.22 26.07 -27.37
N ILE A 377 22.00 26.09 -26.28
CA ILE A 377 21.92 25.08 -25.22
C ILE A 377 20.61 25.23 -24.45
N THR A 378 20.21 26.45 -24.10
CA THR A 378 18.94 26.70 -23.42
C THR A 378 17.77 26.40 -24.34
N THR A 379 17.82 26.83 -25.60
CA THR A 379 16.78 26.50 -26.60
C THR A 379 16.62 24.98 -26.75
N ALA A 380 17.71 24.24 -26.98
CA ALA A 380 17.66 22.79 -27.14
C ALA A 380 17.18 22.07 -25.87
N ALA A 381 17.58 22.55 -24.69
CA ALA A 381 17.13 22.01 -23.41
C ALA A 381 15.64 22.24 -23.17
N GLN A 382 15.12 23.43 -23.48
CA GLN A 382 13.69 23.77 -23.33
C GLN A 382 12.82 23.02 -24.35
N MET A 383 13.28 22.88 -25.59
CA MET A 383 12.60 22.05 -26.60
C MET A 383 12.58 20.57 -26.18
N GLY A 384 13.71 20.04 -25.72
CA GLY A 384 13.80 18.68 -25.21
C GLY A 384 12.88 18.46 -24.00
N MET A 385 12.83 19.44 -23.09
CA MET A 385 11.93 19.42 -21.94
C MET A 385 10.45 19.46 -22.36
N GLY A 386 10.07 20.35 -23.28
CA GLY A 386 8.71 20.44 -23.83
C GLY A 386 8.27 19.18 -24.57
N PHE A 387 9.21 18.45 -25.19
CA PHE A 387 8.92 17.16 -25.82
C PHE A 387 8.80 16.00 -24.81
N ILE A 388 9.67 15.97 -23.80
CA ILE A 388 9.78 14.85 -22.85
C ILE A 388 8.71 14.93 -21.74
N LEU A 389 8.40 16.14 -21.25
CA LEU A 389 7.47 16.33 -20.14
C LEU A 389 6.10 15.68 -20.39
N PRO A 390 5.51 15.78 -21.59
CA PRO A 390 4.28 15.06 -21.90
C PRO A 390 4.33 13.56 -21.61
N PHE A 391 5.35 12.88 -22.14
CA PHE A 391 5.53 11.45 -21.89
C PHE A 391 5.82 11.15 -20.42
N ALA A 392 6.48 12.06 -19.70
CA ALA A 392 6.66 11.92 -18.26
C ALA A 392 5.33 12.03 -17.50
N LEU A 393 4.42 12.91 -17.92
CA LEU A 393 3.10 13.09 -17.31
C LEU A 393 2.18 11.87 -17.53
N VAL A 394 2.40 11.06 -18.57
CA VAL A 394 1.69 9.78 -18.75
C VAL A 394 1.88 8.85 -17.54
N PHE A 395 3.08 8.83 -16.93
CA PHE A 395 3.36 7.97 -15.78
C PHE A 395 2.58 8.35 -14.52
N VAL A 396 1.98 9.55 -14.47
CA VAL A 396 1.12 10.01 -13.37
C VAL A 396 -0.10 9.12 -13.19
N ALA A 397 -0.51 8.39 -14.24
CA ALA A 397 -1.59 7.40 -14.15
C ALA A 397 -1.34 6.32 -13.08
N ILE A 398 -0.09 5.88 -12.89
CA ILE A 398 0.28 4.82 -11.92
C ILE A 398 0.04 5.24 -10.47
N PRO A 399 0.63 6.35 -9.96
CA PRO A 399 0.34 6.82 -8.62
C PRO A 399 -1.11 7.29 -8.51
N LEU A 400 -1.74 7.81 -9.57
CA LEU A 400 -3.14 8.21 -9.54
C LEU A 400 -4.07 7.01 -9.27
N GLU A 401 -3.85 5.85 -9.90
CA GLU A 401 -4.59 4.62 -9.61
C GLU A 401 -4.44 4.22 -8.14
N THR A 402 -3.20 4.18 -7.67
CA THR A 402 -2.89 3.82 -6.27
C THR A 402 -3.55 4.82 -5.31
N PHE A 403 -3.54 6.10 -5.65
CA PHE A 403 -4.17 7.17 -4.88
C PHE A 403 -5.68 6.99 -4.83
N VAL A 404 -6.36 6.74 -5.95
CA VAL A 404 -7.81 6.54 -5.99
C VAL A 404 -8.24 5.33 -5.14
N HIS A 405 -7.55 4.20 -5.27
CA HIS A 405 -7.86 3.01 -4.48
C HIS A 405 -7.64 3.22 -2.97
N SER A 406 -6.50 3.80 -2.60
CA SER A 406 -6.17 4.05 -1.19
C SER A 406 -7.01 5.17 -0.56
N THR A 407 -7.38 6.20 -1.33
CA THR A 407 -8.25 7.30 -0.90
C THR A 407 -9.60 6.78 -0.43
N ARG A 408 -10.20 5.80 -1.11
CA ARG A 408 -11.47 5.20 -0.66
C ARG A 408 -11.36 4.63 0.75
N THR A 409 -10.28 3.91 1.04
CA THR A 409 -10.02 3.31 2.36
C THR A 409 -9.74 4.37 3.41
N VAL A 410 -8.91 5.36 3.08
CA VAL A 410 -8.56 6.47 3.99
C VAL A 410 -9.77 7.34 4.30
N LEU A 411 -10.59 7.68 3.31
CA LEU A 411 -11.86 8.38 3.51
C LEU A 411 -12.85 7.57 4.37
N GLY A 412 -12.88 6.25 4.21
CA GLY A 412 -13.69 5.38 5.06
C GLY A 412 -13.25 5.42 6.53
N LEU A 413 -11.93 5.37 6.77
CA LEU A 413 -11.34 5.48 8.12
C LEU A 413 -11.59 6.87 8.73
N LEU A 414 -11.31 7.94 7.98
CA LEU A 414 -11.55 9.32 8.40
C LEU A 414 -13.04 9.57 8.68
N GLY A 415 -13.93 9.10 7.80
CA GLY A 415 -15.37 9.20 7.98
C GLY A 415 -15.84 8.53 9.27
N SER A 416 -15.29 7.36 9.61
CA SER A 416 -15.58 6.69 10.88
C SER A 416 -15.15 7.54 12.08
N VAL A 417 -13.96 8.14 12.02
CA VAL A 417 -13.44 9.01 13.09
C VAL A 417 -14.29 10.27 13.24
N VAL A 418 -14.67 10.91 12.13
CA VAL A 418 -15.51 12.12 12.11
C VAL A 418 -16.91 11.83 12.67
N LEU A 419 -17.54 10.72 12.29
CA LEU A 419 -18.84 10.35 12.86
C LEU A 419 -18.73 10.02 14.35
N ARG A 420 -17.66 9.35 14.77
CA ARG A 420 -17.41 9.04 16.19
C ARG A 420 -17.19 10.31 17.01
N SER A 421 -16.42 11.27 16.51
CA SER A 421 -16.19 12.55 17.18
C SER A 421 -17.46 13.39 17.22
N LEU A 422 -18.23 13.43 16.12
CA LEU A 422 -19.52 14.12 16.07
C LEU A 422 -20.52 13.53 17.09
N ALA A 423 -20.60 12.21 17.19
CA ALA A 423 -21.44 11.55 18.20
C ALA A 423 -21.02 11.92 19.63
N TYR A 424 -19.72 12.05 19.89
CA TYR A 424 -19.20 12.50 21.18
C TYR A 424 -19.57 13.97 21.46
N VAL A 425 -19.34 14.87 20.50
CA VAL A 425 -19.68 16.30 20.61
C VAL A 425 -21.17 16.50 20.85
N LEU A 426 -22.04 15.77 20.15
CA LEU A 426 -23.49 15.83 20.36
C LEU A 426 -23.89 15.39 21.77
N ARG A 427 -23.26 14.35 22.33
CA ARG A 427 -23.50 13.93 23.73
C ARG A 427 -23.04 15.00 24.72
N LEU A 428 -21.86 15.57 24.49
CA LEU A 428 -21.30 16.62 25.33
C LEU A 428 -22.19 17.86 25.32
N LEU A 429 -22.60 18.33 24.14
CA LEU A 429 -23.53 19.46 24.00
C LEU A 429 -24.86 19.17 24.69
N GLY A 430 -25.39 17.95 24.57
CA GLY A 430 -26.59 17.54 25.28
C GLY A 430 -26.46 17.77 26.79
N ASN A 431 -25.36 17.30 27.39
CA ASN A 431 -25.09 17.50 28.82
C ASN A 431 -24.93 18.97 29.19
N VAL A 432 -24.29 19.77 28.32
CA VAL A 432 -24.15 21.22 28.51
C VAL A 432 -25.51 21.92 28.54
N PHE A 433 -26.47 21.54 27.69
CA PHE A 433 -27.82 22.12 27.70
C PHE A 433 -28.57 21.87 29.01
N LEU A 434 -28.36 20.71 29.66
CA LEU A 434 -28.93 20.46 30.98
C LEU A 434 -28.31 21.38 32.04
N GLN A 435 -26.99 21.56 32.02
CA GLN A 435 -26.29 22.43 32.95
C GLN A 435 -26.64 23.91 32.74
N LEU A 436 -26.73 24.35 31.49
CA LEU A 436 -27.23 25.68 31.12
C LEU A 436 -28.64 25.90 31.65
N GLY A 437 -29.52 24.90 31.54
CA GLY A 437 -30.88 25.00 32.08
C GLY A 437 -30.96 25.13 33.60
N SER A 438 -29.99 24.59 34.35
CA SER A 438 -29.85 24.86 35.79
C SER A 438 -29.27 26.25 36.07
N MET A 439 -28.26 26.67 35.29
CA MET A 439 -27.61 27.97 35.45
C MET A 439 -28.54 29.14 35.11
N LEU A 440 -29.30 29.04 34.01
CA LEU A 440 -30.33 30.00 33.61
C LEU A 440 -31.43 30.15 34.67
N ARG A 441 -31.81 29.05 35.33
CA ARG A 441 -32.71 29.12 36.49
C ARG A 441 -32.09 29.90 37.65
N GLY A 442 -30.82 29.65 37.97
CA GLY A 442 -30.09 30.41 38.99
C GLY A 442 -29.98 31.91 38.67
N PHE A 443 -29.71 32.28 37.42
CA PHE A 443 -29.70 33.68 36.99
C PHE A 443 -31.08 34.33 37.03
N TYR A 444 -32.12 33.59 36.65
CA TYR A 444 -33.50 34.08 36.73
C TYR A 444 -33.91 34.34 38.19
N ASP A 445 -33.54 33.43 39.11
CA ASP A 445 -33.75 33.62 40.56
C ASP A 445 -32.96 34.82 41.11
N LEU A 446 -31.75 35.10 40.61
CA LEU A 446 -30.95 36.27 40.97
C LEU A 446 -31.60 37.59 40.50
N LEU A 447 -32.20 37.60 39.31
CA LEU A 447 -32.93 38.76 38.78
C LEU A 447 -34.23 39.05 39.56
N ALA A 448 -34.89 38.01 40.08
CA ALA A 448 -36.09 38.13 40.91
C ALA A 448 -35.79 38.28 42.42
N PHE A 449 -34.54 38.56 42.81
CA PHE A 449 -34.05 38.46 44.18
C PHE A 449 -34.72 39.42 45.20
N VAL A 450 -35.12 40.64 44.77
CA VAL A 450 -35.68 41.67 45.68
C VAL A 450 -36.99 41.23 46.36
N PRO A 451 -38.04 40.79 45.65
CA PRO A 451 -39.25 40.27 46.28
C PRO A 451 -39.05 38.91 46.97
N LEU A 452 -38.10 38.09 46.51
CA LEU A 452 -37.75 36.81 47.13
C LEU A 452 -37.16 36.96 48.53
N TRP A 453 -36.33 37.99 48.76
CA TRP A 453 -35.77 38.29 50.08
C TRP A 453 -36.87 38.72 51.08
N ILE A 454 -37.83 39.54 50.62
CA ILE A 454 -39.00 39.94 51.41
C ILE A 454 -39.87 38.72 51.75
N GLU A 455 -40.14 37.83 50.79
CA GLU A 455 -40.90 36.59 51.02
C GLU A 455 -40.19 35.68 52.03
N HIS A 456 -38.86 35.54 51.95
CA HIS A 456 -38.08 34.69 52.86
C HIS A 456 -38.05 35.21 54.30
N ILE A 457 -38.04 36.53 54.49
CA ILE A 457 -38.14 37.16 55.81
C ILE A 457 -39.54 36.96 56.41
N VAL A 458 -40.59 37.05 55.59
CA VAL A 458 -41.97 36.82 56.05
C VAL A 458 -42.23 35.33 56.35
N ARG A 459 -41.72 34.42 55.50
CA ARG A 459 -41.85 32.96 55.72
C ARG A 459 -40.98 32.46 56.87
N SER A 460 -39.77 32.97 57.07
CA SER A 460 -38.93 32.58 58.21
C SER A 460 -39.56 32.99 59.56
N ARG A 461 -40.27 34.14 59.61
CA ARG A 461 -41.11 34.51 60.76
C ARG A 461 -42.32 33.59 60.95
N SER A 462 -43.00 33.18 59.87
CA SER A 462 -44.13 32.27 59.92
C SER A 462 -43.74 30.83 60.33
N ASN A 463 -42.58 30.33 59.87
CA ASN A 463 -42.11 28.98 60.17
C ASN A 463 -41.56 28.86 61.61
N ASN A 464 -41.00 29.94 62.18
CA ASN A 464 -40.69 30.02 63.61
C ASN A 464 -41.96 29.99 64.49
N GLY A 465 -43.08 30.56 64.02
CA GLY A 465 -44.37 30.46 64.70
C GLY A 465 -45.00 29.06 64.67
N ARG A 466 -44.68 28.25 63.64
CA ARG A 466 -45.19 26.87 63.51
C ARG A 466 -44.40 25.86 64.35
N LYS A 467 -43.08 26.04 64.48
CA LYS A 467 -42.26 25.28 65.45
C LYS A 467 -42.65 25.57 66.91
N HIS A 468 -43.06 26.79 67.23
CA HIS A 468 -43.48 27.14 68.59
C HIS A 468 -44.87 26.56 68.97
N LYS A 469 -45.74 26.31 67.99
CA LYS A 469 -47.06 25.70 68.18
C LYS A 469 -47.03 24.17 68.26
N ALA A 470 -46.03 23.53 67.66
CA ALA A 470 -45.81 22.08 67.78
C ALA A 470 -45.15 21.67 69.12
N ALA A 471 -44.47 22.60 69.81
CA ALA A 471 -43.84 22.36 71.11
C ALA A 471 -44.77 22.61 72.32
N THR A 472 -45.97 23.15 72.12
CA THR A 472 -46.89 23.58 73.19
C THR A 472 -48.23 22.83 73.20
N THR A 473 -48.46 21.93 72.25
CA THR A 473 -49.56 20.95 72.31
C THR A 473 -48.94 19.56 72.27
N GLY A 474 -48.40 19.14 73.42
CA GLY A 474 -48.14 17.74 73.65
C GLY A 474 -49.47 17.04 73.86
N ASP A 475 -49.71 15.97 73.12
CA ASP A 475 -50.57 14.90 73.59
C ASP A 475 -49.77 13.61 73.52
N SER A 476 -49.81 12.92 74.65
CA SER A 476 -48.95 11.84 75.10
C SER A 476 -49.54 10.50 74.65
N ASP A 477 -49.13 9.97 73.49
CA ASP A 477 -49.57 8.62 73.05
C ASP A 477 -48.73 7.99 71.91
N LEU A 478 -47.40 8.18 71.91
CA LEU A 478 -46.52 7.56 70.88
C LEU A 478 -45.20 6.99 71.43
N ASP A 479 -45.16 6.63 72.72
CA ASP A 479 -44.04 5.86 73.30
C ASP A 479 -44.22 4.34 73.18
N ASP A 480 -45.29 3.85 72.53
CA ASP A 480 -45.68 2.42 72.58
C ASP A 480 -45.72 1.67 71.24
N LEU A 481 -45.13 2.19 70.14
CA LEU A 481 -45.25 1.52 68.82
C LEU A 481 -44.00 1.44 67.92
N MET A 482 -42.81 1.89 68.35
CA MET A 482 -41.59 1.76 67.52
C MET A 482 -40.39 1.29 68.34
N ARG A 483 -40.66 0.40 69.29
CA ARG A 483 -39.66 -0.38 70.03
C ARG A 483 -39.59 -1.80 69.46
N GLU A 484 -39.57 -1.92 68.14
CA GLU A 484 -39.29 -3.14 67.39
C GLU A 484 -38.68 -2.73 66.04
N ASP A 485 -37.77 -3.55 65.51
CA ASP A 485 -36.95 -3.36 64.28
C ASP A 485 -35.60 -2.62 64.38
N VAL A 486 -34.87 -2.82 65.49
CA VAL A 486 -33.40 -2.91 65.44
C VAL A 486 -32.97 -4.34 65.72
N ALA A 487 -33.14 -5.22 64.73
CA ALA A 487 -32.49 -6.53 64.70
C ALA A 487 -32.47 -7.11 63.28
N GLY A 488 -31.26 -7.26 62.72
CA GLY A 488 -30.98 -8.13 61.57
C GLY A 488 -31.06 -7.44 60.21
N GLY A 489 -30.11 -7.56 59.30
CA GLY A 489 -28.91 -8.38 59.25
C GLY A 489 -28.22 -8.14 57.91
N THR A 490 -26.90 -8.02 57.96
CA THR A 490 -25.93 -8.10 56.87
C THR A 490 -26.09 -9.37 56.03
N VAL A 491 -26.03 -9.33 54.69
CA VAL A 491 -25.36 -10.36 53.85
C VAL A 491 -24.93 -9.81 52.47
N ALA A 492 -23.61 -9.83 52.28
CA ALA A 492 -22.78 -10.19 51.11
C ALA A 492 -22.99 -9.65 49.68
N MET A 493 -21.88 -9.10 49.18
CA MET A 493 -21.41 -9.16 47.80
C MET A 493 -21.44 -10.59 47.23
N ARG A 494 -21.70 -10.70 45.92
CA ARG A 494 -21.05 -11.73 45.08
C ARG A 494 -20.82 -11.20 43.67
N GLU A 495 -19.56 -11.11 43.31
CA GLU A 495 -19.07 -11.04 41.93
C GLU A 495 -19.46 -12.29 41.14
N SER A 496 -19.73 -12.14 39.85
CA SER A 496 -19.25 -13.09 38.83
C SER A 496 -19.58 -12.60 37.42
N TYR A 497 -18.51 -12.44 36.63
CA TYR A 497 -18.35 -12.63 35.18
C TYR A 497 -19.25 -11.91 34.17
#